data_AF-A0A834FII8-F1
#
_entry.id   AF-A0A834FII8-F1
#
_cell.length_a   1.000
_cell.length_b   1.000
_cell.length_c   1.000
_cell.angle_alpha   90.00
_cell.angle_beta   90.00
_cell.angle_gamma   90.00
#
_symmetry.space_group_name_H-M   'P 1'
#
loop_
_entity.id
_entity.type
_entity.pdbx_description
1 polymer ?
#
loop_
_entity_poly.entity_id
_entity_poly.type
_entity_poly.pdbx_seq_one_letter_code
_entity_poly.pdbx_strand_id
1 'polypeptide(L)'
;MLSHFSFNLFFLQFKERDELAKIFKSWTSSSSSQHPAPVSMSKAWDYRVRQHLGSRYDSREGCFDWDLHMKLHKKGCGVINKRQYERWRGQGLAFEMREGIYQIPNPTLLSSRVFSRAGDSVAYRGYWGDIVSSPYLSFGIETDDMSMMKTQNGKHIKTAQDISFANVQGLFQTLSRRRRNLSTSKPEKETEKSSMQIDLKSLMIKDLMHLNGVSLTFLPLESVHKLPDKQKYSHFFNFIYFSVSCLHQLGPMLGQIAAPDAVLVMELAKYILDLNKEQEAGFAKKAASLALQAGFEARHDGSSNDVHAIFVEQKK
;
A
#
# COMPACT_ATOMS: atom_id res chain seq x y z
N MET A 1 16.26 12.30 -17.07
CA MET A 1 15.57 11.97 -15.82
C MET A 1 16.57 12.24 -14.71
N LEU A 2 16.40 13.31 -13.93
CA LEU A 2 17.24 13.58 -12.77
C LEU A 2 16.83 12.57 -11.69
N SER A 3 17.45 11.39 -11.67
CA SER A 3 17.19 10.40 -10.63
C SER A 3 17.79 10.92 -9.33
N HIS A 4 16.95 11.07 -8.30
CA HIS A 4 17.43 11.25 -6.94
C HIS A 4 18.41 10.11 -6.61
N PHE A 5 19.57 10.41 -6.02
CA PHE A 5 20.69 9.46 -5.84
C PHE A 5 20.28 8.12 -5.20
N SER A 6 19.26 8.14 -4.35
CA SER A 6 18.74 6.94 -3.69
C SER A 6 17.95 5.99 -4.60
N PHE A 7 17.56 6.34 -5.83
CA PHE A 7 16.76 5.48 -6.71
C PHE A 7 17.61 4.89 -7.83
N ASN A 8 17.78 3.56 -7.82
CA ASN A 8 18.48 2.81 -8.85
C ASN A 8 17.49 2.08 -9.77
N LEU A 9 17.37 2.55 -11.02
CA LEU A 9 16.54 1.96 -12.07
C LEU A 9 17.34 1.13 -13.08
N PHE A 10 18.65 0.92 -12.85
CA PHE A 10 19.58 0.33 -13.82
C PHE A 10 19.28 -1.13 -14.17
N PHE A 11 18.56 -1.86 -13.33
CA PHE A 11 18.22 -3.26 -13.62
C PHE A 11 16.91 -3.44 -14.38
N LEU A 12 16.11 -2.38 -14.52
CA LEU A 12 14.89 -2.42 -15.34
C LEU A 12 15.26 -2.49 -16.82
N GLN A 13 14.47 -3.21 -17.60
CA GLN A 13 14.57 -3.25 -19.06
C GLN A 13 14.24 -1.88 -19.65
N PHE A 14 14.74 -1.58 -20.85
CA PHE A 14 14.46 -0.30 -21.53
C PHE A 14 12.95 -0.04 -21.66
N LYS A 15 12.18 -1.06 -22.07
CA LYS A 15 10.72 -0.97 -22.17
C LYS A 15 10.04 -0.60 -20.84
N GLU A 16 10.49 -1.17 -19.72
CA GLU A 16 9.94 -0.87 -18.40
C GLU A 16 10.24 0.58 -17.98
N ARG A 17 11.46 1.07 -18.27
CA ARG A 17 11.84 2.46 -18.00
C ARG A 17 11.05 3.45 -18.84
N ASP A 18 10.81 3.11 -20.11
CA ASP A 18 10.00 3.92 -21.02
C ASP A 18 8.55 4.01 -20.55
N GLU A 19 7.97 2.88 -20.10
CA GLU A 19 6.63 2.87 -19.52
C GLU A 19 6.56 3.66 -18.20
N LEU A 20 7.55 3.54 -17.30
CA LEU A 20 7.62 4.38 -16.10
C LEU A 20 7.73 5.86 -16.44
N ALA A 21 8.57 6.23 -17.40
CA ALA A 21 8.71 7.61 -17.85
C ALA A 21 7.40 8.16 -18.43
N LYS A 22 6.68 7.33 -19.21
CA LYS A 22 5.36 7.66 -19.75
C LYS A 22 4.32 7.85 -18.64
N ILE A 23 4.31 6.97 -17.63
CA ILE A 23 3.43 7.09 -16.47
C ILE A 23 3.70 8.39 -15.70
N PHE A 24 4.96 8.65 -15.35
CA PHE A 24 5.34 9.86 -14.60
C PHE A 24 5.05 11.14 -15.38
N LYS A 25 5.35 11.18 -16.67
CA LYS A 25 4.94 12.29 -17.55
C LYS A 25 3.43 12.49 -17.53
N SER A 26 2.65 11.40 -17.54
CA SER A 26 1.19 11.51 -17.49
C SER A 26 0.66 12.10 -16.17
N TRP A 27 1.36 11.86 -15.05
CA TRP A 27 1.01 12.48 -13.77
C TRP A 27 1.29 13.99 -13.79
N THR A 28 2.40 14.42 -14.38
CA THR A 28 2.77 15.84 -14.49
C THR A 28 1.97 16.60 -15.55
N SER A 29 1.55 15.92 -16.63
CA SER A 29 0.88 16.54 -17.79
C SER A 29 -0.63 16.68 -17.64
N SER A 30 -1.18 16.58 -16.43
CA SER A 30 -2.63 16.71 -16.14
C SER A 30 -3.23 18.09 -16.47
N SER A 31 -2.48 18.96 -17.15
CA SER A 31 -2.86 20.32 -17.54
C SER A 31 -2.53 20.68 -19.01
N SER A 32 -2.04 19.75 -19.84
CA SER A 32 -1.76 20.03 -21.27
C SER A 32 -2.91 19.58 -22.19
N SER A 33 -3.36 20.50 -23.05
CA SER A 33 -4.47 20.34 -24.01
C SER A 33 -4.20 19.39 -25.19
N GLN A 34 -3.08 18.66 -25.18
CA GLN A 34 -2.60 17.84 -26.29
C GLN A 34 -2.78 16.32 -26.09
N HIS A 35 -3.46 15.89 -25.03
CA HIS A 35 -3.66 14.47 -24.72
C HIS A 35 -5.15 14.07 -24.77
N PRO A 36 -5.47 12.81 -25.15
CA PRO A 36 -6.85 12.31 -25.14
C PRO A 36 -7.49 12.58 -23.78
N ALA A 37 -8.78 12.93 -23.80
CA ALA A 37 -9.51 13.45 -22.64
C ALA A 37 -9.18 12.65 -21.36
N PRO A 38 -8.80 13.31 -20.25
CA PRO A 38 -8.36 12.63 -19.05
C PRO A 38 -9.45 11.68 -18.57
N VAL A 39 -9.08 10.44 -18.26
CA VAL A 39 -10.00 9.47 -17.66
C VAL A 39 -10.55 10.09 -16.38
N SER A 40 -11.86 10.35 -16.35
CA SER A 40 -12.52 10.87 -15.15
C SER A 40 -12.40 9.82 -14.05
N MET A 41 -11.73 10.18 -12.95
CA MET A 41 -11.53 9.28 -11.82
C MET A 41 -12.87 8.79 -11.23
N SER A 42 -13.87 9.66 -11.18
CA SER A 42 -15.24 9.29 -10.75
C SER A 42 -15.86 8.23 -11.66
N LYS A 43 -15.73 8.36 -12.99
CA LYS A 43 -16.24 7.36 -13.94
C LYS A 43 -15.47 6.04 -13.84
N ALA A 44 -14.15 6.11 -13.68
CA ALA A 44 -13.31 4.92 -13.51
C ALA A 44 -13.64 4.17 -12.22
N TRP A 45 -13.89 4.90 -11.13
CA TRP A 45 -14.34 4.33 -9.85
C TRP A 45 -15.73 3.69 -9.99
N ASP A 46 -16.70 4.42 -10.55
CA ASP A 46 -18.07 3.94 -10.72
C ASP A 46 -18.11 2.66 -11.57
N TYR A 47 -17.34 2.62 -12.66
CA TYR A 47 -17.17 1.43 -13.48
C TYR A 47 -16.70 0.23 -12.65
N ARG A 48 -15.69 0.42 -11.79
CA ARG A 48 -15.17 -0.64 -10.92
C ARG A 48 -16.23 -1.12 -9.91
N VAL A 49 -16.98 -0.20 -9.31
CA VAL A 49 -18.07 -0.54 -8.37
C VAL A 49 -19.18 -1.31 -9.07
N ARG A 50 -19.58 -0.92 -10.29
CA ARG A 50 -20.56 -1.65 -11.12
C ARG A 50 -20.08 -3.06 -11.45
N GLN A 51 -18.83 -3.20 -11.88
CA GLN A 51 -18.25 -4.51 -12.20
C GLN A 51 -18.20 -5.43 -10.97
N HIS A 52 -17.83 -4.90 -9.80
CA HIS A 52 -17.77 -5.66 -8.56
C HIS A 52 -19.16 -6.08 -8.05
N LEU A 53 -20.14 -5.16 -8.05
CA LEU A 53 -21.46 -5.44 -7.48
C LEU A 53 -22.39 -6.18 -8.46
N GLY A 54 -22.18 -6.04 -9.76
CA GLY A 54 -23.03 -6.62 -10.80
C GLY A 54 -24.48 -6.14 -10.65
N SER A 55 -25.43 -7.07 -10.62
CA SER A 55 -26.86 -6.79 -10.44
C SER A 55 -27.19 -6.09 -9.11
N ARG A 56 -26.31 -6.15 -8.11
CA ARG A 56 -26.51 -5.51 -6.80
C ARG A 56 -26.10 -4.04 -6.78
N TYR A 57 -25.66 -3.47 -7.91
CA TYR A 57 -25.21 -2.08 -7.96
C TYR A 57 -26.32 -1.08 -7.62
N ASP A 58 -27.57 -1.37 -8.01
CA ASP A 58 -28.71 -0.50 -7.71
C ASP A 58 -29.04 -0.49 -6.21
N SER A 59 -28.68 -1.56 -5.49
CA SER A 59 -28.78 -1.69 -4.03
C SER A 59 -27.42 -1.59 -3.32
N ARG A 60 -26.47 -0.84 -3.91
CA ARG A 60 -25.07 -0.76 -3.43
C ARG A 60 -24.92 -0.32 -1.98
N GLU A 61 -25.78 0.58 -1.48
CA GLU A 61 -25.72 1.06 -0.10
C GLU A 61 -25.90 -0.09 0.90
N GLY A 62 -26.86 -0.98 0.64
CA GLY A 62 -27.05 -2.19 1.46
C GLY A 62 -25.86 -3.15 1.36
N CYS A 63 -25.20 -3.24 0.19
CA CYS A 63 -23.98 -4.03 0.05
C CYS A 63 -22.81 -3.44 0.87
N PHE A 64 -22.66 -2.12 0.87
CA PHE A 64 -21.61 -1.43 1.63
C PHE A 64 -21.83 -1.58 3.14
N ASP A 65 -23.07 -1.41 3.60
CA ASP A 65 -23.43 -1.62 5.01
C ASP A 65 -23.16 -3.07 5.45
N TRP A 66 -23.51 -4.05 4.60
CA TRP A 66 -23.25 -5.45 4.89
C TRP A 66 -21.76 -5.78 4.92
N ASP A 67 -20.96 -5.30 3.95
CA ASP A 67 -19.50 -5.48 3.95
C ASP A 67 -18.86 -4.89 5.22
N LEU A 68 -19.34 -3.72 5.68
CA LEU A 68 -18.84 -3.08 6.89
C LEU A 68 -19.15 -3.91 8.15
N HIS A 69 -20.42 -4.15 8.41
CA HIS A 69 -20.85 -4.76 9.67
C HIS A 69 -20.57 -6.25 9.71
N MET A 70 -20.76 -6.96 8.59
CA MET A 70 -20.67 -8.42 8.56
C MET A 70 -19.27 -8.94 8.24
N LYS A 71 -18.38 -8.10 7.66
CA LYS A 71 -17.01 -8.52 7.36
C LYS A 71 -15.97 -7.71 8.14
N LEU A 72 -15.90 -6.39 7.95
CA LEU A 72 -14.86 -5.56 8.57
C LEU A 72 -14.97 -5.53 10.10
N HIS A 73 -16.15 -5.23 10.64
CA HIS A 73 -16.35 -5.16 12.10
C HIS A 73 -16.13 -6.53 12.76
N LYS A 74 -16.54 -7.63 12.12
CA LYS A 74 -16.25 -8.99 12.60
C LYS A 74 -14.75 -9.32 12.62
N LYS A 75 -13.92 -8.59 11.85
CA LYS A 75 -12.46 -8.71 11.82
C LYS A 75 -11.76 -7.71 12.76
N GLY A 76 -12.50 -7.03 13.65
CA GLY A 76 -11.97 -6.11 14.64
C GLY A 76 -11.88 -4.65 14.18
N CYS A 77 -12.33 -4.33 12.96
CA CYS A 77 -12.24 -2.98 12.41
C CYS A 77 -13.41 -2.06 12.82
N GLY A 78 -13.89 -2.18 14.06
CA GLY A 78 -15.07 -1.45 14.57
C GLY A 78 -14.93 0.08 14.56
N VAL A 79 -13.69 0.58 14.55
CA VAL A 79 -13.36 2.01 14.50
C VAL A 79 -13.62 2.66 13.13
N ILE A 80 -13.75 1.85 12.07
CA ILE A 80 -14.19 2.32 10.76
C ILE A 80 -15.68 2.58 10.85
N ASN A 81 -16.07 3.86 10.81
CA ASN A 81 -17.47 4.23 10.89
C ASN A 81 -18.19 4.12 9.54
N LYS A 82 -19.52 4.01 9.60
CA LYS A 82 -20.39 3.85 8.43
C LYS A 82 -20.19 4.93 7.37
N ARG A 83 -20.25 6.21 7.77
CA ARG A 83 -20.12 7.36 6.85
C ARG A 83 -18.79 7.32 6.08
N GLN A 84 -17.68 7.03 6.77
CA GLN A 84 -16.34 6.93 6.19
C GLN A 84 -16.24 5.79 5.18
N TYR A 85 -16.81 4.63 5.52
CA TYR A 85 -16.75 3.47 4.65
C TYR A 85 -17.66 3.61 3.43
N GLU A 86 -18.90 4.07 3.59
CA GLU A 86 -19.83 4.32 2.48
C GLU A 86 -19.29 5.35 1.50
N ARG A 87 -18.70 6.44 2.03
CA ARG A 87 -18.07 7.47 1.19
C ARG A 87 -16.90 6.92 0.40
N TRP A 88 -16.02 6.14 1.04
CA TRP A 88 -14.92 5.46 0.35
C TRP A 88 -15.46 4.55 -0.75
N ARG A 89 -16.40 3.65 -0.42
CA ARG A 89 -16.98 2.69 -1.38
C ARG A 89 -17.68 3.39 -2.55
N GLY A 90 -18.37 4.50 -2.29
CA GLY A 90 -19.13 5.24 -3.29
C GLY A 90 -18.27 6.14 -4.18
N GLN A 91 -17.24 6.79 -3.64
CA GLN A 91 -16.54 7.89 -4.33
C GLN A 91 -15.01 7.73 -4.40
N GLY A 92 -14.43 6.73 -3.72
CA GLY A 92 -12.99 6.56 -3.62
C GLY A 92 -12.28 7.60 -2.75
N LEU A 93 -13.03 8.30 -1.89
CA LEU A 93 -12.50 9.31 -0.98
C LEU A 93 -12.54 8.81 0.46
N ALA A 94 -11.37 8.51 1.03
CA ALA A 94 -11.24 8.00 2.38
C ALA A 94 -11.04 9.11 3.44
N PHE A 95 -10.09 10.01 3.22
CA PHE A 95 -9.74 11.03 4.21
C PHE A 95 -10.29 12.39 3.75
N GLU A 96 -11.08 13.05 4.58
CA GLU A 96 -11.59 14.40 4.32
C GLU A 96 -10.65 15.45 4.93
N MET A 97 -10.33 16.51 4.18
CA MET A 97 -9.82 17.74 4.78
C MET A 97 -11.00 18.49 5.40
N ARG A 98 -10.87 18.93 6.65
CA ARG A 98 -11.96 19.52 7.46
C ARG A 98 -12.84 20.51 6.69
N GLU A 99 -12.23 21.43 5.94
CA GLU A 99 -12.91 22.49 5.19
C GLU A 99 -12.60 22.45 3.69
N GLY A 100 -11.83 21.46 3.25
CA GLY A 100 -11.32 21.38 1.87
C GLY A 100 -12.08 20.36 1.04
N ILE A 101 -12.68 20.82 -0.07
CA ILE A 101 -13.17 19.91 -1.10
C ILE A 101 -11.97 19.44 -1.93
N TYR A 102 -11.82 18.13 -2.11
CA TYR A 102 -10.82 17.59 -3.04
C TYR A 102 -11.18 17.99 -4.47
N GLN A 103 -10.42 18.93 -5.03
CA GLN A 103 -10.62 19.39 -6.41
C GLN A 103 -9.76 18.61 -7.42
N ILE A 104 -8.70 17.93 -6.94
CA ILE A 104 -7.71 17.25 -7.79
C ILE A 104 -7.73 15.75 -7.48
N PRO A 105 -8.08 14.89 -8.45
CA PRO A 105 -8.01 13.44 -8.27
C PRO A 105 -6.55 12.98 -8.19
N ASN A 106 -6.27 11.92 -7.44
CA ASN A 106 -4.95 11.28 -7.43
C ASN A 106 -4.80 10.35 -8.65
N PRO A 107 -3.94 10.67 -9.65
CA PRO A 107 -3.80 9.86 -10.84
C PRO A 107 -2.85 8.67 -10.64
N THR A 108 -2.20 8.50 -9.48
CA THR A 108 -1.16 7.47 -9.30
C THR A 108 -1.71 6.04 -9.34
N LEU A 109 -3.02 5.87 -9.12
CA LEU A 109 -3.71 4.59 -9.20
C LEU A 109 -4.47 4.39 -10.52
N LEU A 110 -4.35 5.35 -11.46
CA LEU A 110 -4.82 5.20 -12.82
C LEU A 110 -3.73 4.55 -13.66
N SER A 111 -3.99 3.34 -14.15
CA SER A 111 -3.09 2.66 -15.06
C SER A 111 -3.86 2.00 -16.22
N SER A 112 -3.13 1.47 -17.20
CA SER A 112 -3.71 0.73 -18.31
C SER A 112 -3.58 -0.77 -18.03
N ARG A 113 -4.68 -1.49 -18.19
CA ARG A 113 -4.70 -2.96 -18.13
C ARG A 113 -5.17 -3.51 -19.46
N VAL A 114 -4.47 -4.52 -19.96
CA VAL A 114 -4.83 -5.20 -21.21
C VAL A 114 -5.82 -6.30 -20.89
N PHE A 115 -6.93 -6.32 -21.63
CA PHE A 115 -7.94 -7.36 -21.57
C PHE A 115 -7.94 -8.09 -22.92
N SER A 116 -7.89 -9.42 -22.88
CA SER A 116 -8.12 -10.25 -24.06
C SER A 116 -9.61 -10.56 -24.16
N ARG A 117 -10.24 -10.23 -25.28
CA ARG A 117 -11.63 -10.56 -25.56
C ARG A 117 -11.73 -11.07 -26.99
N ALA A 118 -12.12 -12.34 -27.14
CA ALA A 118 -12.36 -12.97 -28.44
C ALA A 118 -11.18 -12.88 -29.44
N GLY A 119 -9.94 -12.96 -28.94
CA GLY A 119 -8.72 -12.89 -29.76
C GLY A 119 -8.10 -11.50 -29.85
N ASP A 120 -8.87 -10.44 -29.62
CA ASP A 120 -8.35 -9.07 -29.60
C ASP A 120 -7.89 -8.64 -28.21
N SER A 121 -6.75 -7.94 -28.16
CA SER A 121 -6.21 -7.36 -26.93
C SER A 121 -6.52 -5.86 -26.88
N VAL A 122 -7.41 -5.47 -25.98
CA VAL A 122 -7.79 -4.06 -25.77
C VAL A 122 -7.18 -3.56 -24.47
N ALA A 123 -6.39 -2.49 -24.56
CA ALA A 123 -5.88 -1.78 -23.40
C ALA A 123 -6.96 -0.83 -22.87
N TYR A 124 -7.41 -1.04 -21.62
CA TYR A 124 -8.34 -0.14 -20.94
C TYR A 124 -7.62 0.62 -19.84
N ARG A 125 -7.73 1.96 -19.86
CA ARG A 125 -7.19 2.82 -18.82
C ARG A 125 -8.27 3.12 -17.78
N GLY A 126 -7.99 2.81 -16.52
CA GLY A 126 -8.96 2.94 -15.44
C GLY A 126 -8.29 2.90 -14.07
N TYR A 127 -9.12 2.85 -13.02
CA TYR A 127 -8.67 2.66 -11.65
C TYR A 127 -8.52 1.17 -11.36
N TRP A 128 -7.37 0.78 -10.79
CA TRP A 128 -7.06 -0.62 -10.49
C TRP A 128 -6.69 -0.88 -9.04
N GLY A 129 -6.84 0.13 -8.18
CA GLY A 129 -6.71 -0.06 -6.75
C GLY A 129 -7.88 -0.84 -6.14
N ASP A 130 -7.78 -1.06 -4.83
CA ASP A 130 -8.87 -1.63 -4.05
C ASP A 130 -10.04 -0.62 -4.01
N ILE A 131 -11.25 -1.15 -4.14
CA ILE A 131 -12.51 -0.38 -4.02
C ILE A 131 -13.35 -0.87 -2.85
N VAL A 132 -12.95 -1.97 -2.20
CA VAL A 132 -13.64 -2.67 -1.13
C VAL A 132 -12.92 -2.37 0.18
N SER A 133 -11.68 -2.83 0.30
CA SER A 133 -10.86 -2.64 1.49
C SER A 133 -10.35 -1.20 1.49
N SER A 134 -10.81 -0.43 2.48
CA SER A 134 -10.46 0.99 2.62
C SER A 134 -9.04 1.19 3.13
N PRO A 135 -8.36 2.30 2.80
CA PRO A 135 -7.02 2.62 3.31
C PRO A 135 -6.99 2.85 4.83
N TYR A 136 -8.15 2.91 5.50
CA TYR A 136 -8.25 2.88 6.96
C TYR A 136 -7.56 1.66 7.57
N LEU A 137 -7.51 0.53 6.87
CA LEU A 137 -6.84 -0.69 7.35
C LEU A 137 -5.34 -0.49 7.54
N SER A 138 -4.70 0.38 6.75
CA SER A 138 -3.26 0.59 6.80
C SER A 138 -2.82 1.53 7.92
N PHE A 139 -3.69 2.46 8.33
CA PHE A 139 -3.29 3.56 9.22
C PHE A 139 -4.25 3.84 10.36
N GLY A 140 -5.48 3.33 10.32
CA GLY A 140 -6.60 3.82 11.12
C GLY A 140 -7.26 2.78 12.02
N ILE A 141 -6.80 1.53 12.01
CA ILE A 141 -7.38 0.45 12.84
C ILE A 141 -6.52 0.06 14.05
N GLU A 142 -5.26 0.49 14.08
CA GLU A 142 -4.29 0.18 15.14
C GLU A 142 -3.56 1.47 15.52
N THR A 143 -3.17 1.61 16.78
CA THR A 143 -2.39 2.75 17.27
C THR A 143 -1.75 2.45 18.62
N ASP A 144 -0.60 3.07 18.90
CA ASP A 144 0.08 2.97 20.19
C ASP A 144 -0.63 3.78 21.28
N ASP A 145 -1.40 4.82 20.90
CA ASP A 145 -2.17 5.62 21.85
C ASP A 145 -3.57 5.03 22.09
N MET A 146 -3.66 4.17 23.10
CA MET A 146 -4.90 3.51 23.51
C MET A 146 -6.04 4.49 23.88
N SER A 147 -5.73 5.76 24.16
CA SER A 147 -6.77 6.76 24.41
C SER A 147 -7.64 7.02 23.19
N MET A 148 -7.10 6.81 21.98
CA MET A 148 -7.83 6.92 20.72
C MET A 148 -8.75 5.73 20.44
N MET A 149 -8.54 4.59 21.11
CA MET A 149 -9.37 3.38 20.94
C MET A 149 -10.59 3.34 21.88
N LYS A 150 -10.77 4.38 22.71
CA LYS A 150 -11.87 4.46 23.69
C LYS A 150 -13.25 4.45 23.01
N THR A 151 -14.18 3.77 23.68
CA THR A 151 -15.59 3.71 23.28
C THR A 151 -16.47 4.37 24.33
N GLN A 152 -17.57 4.97 23.87
CA GLN A 152 -18.64 5.51 24.70
C GLN A 152 -19.98 5.03 24.12
N ASN A 153 -20.84 4.44 24.95
CA ASN A 153 -22.12 3.86 24.52
C ASN A 153 -21.96 2.85 23.36
N GLY A 154 -20.91 2.02 23.41
CA GLY A 154 -20.62 1.02 22.37
C GLY A 154 -20.13 1.58 21.04
N LYS A 155 -19.85 2.88 20.93
CA LYS A 155 -19.30 3.53 19.73
C LYS A 155 -17.92 4.09 20.00
N HIS A 156 -17.00 3.97 19.05
CA HIS A 156 -15.69 4.60 19.15
C HIS A 156 -15.83 6.13 19.18
N ILE A 157 -15.09 6.77 20.11
CA ILE A 157 -15.07 8.23 20.22
C ILE A 157 -14.27 8.84 19.06
N LYS A 158 -13.17 8.19 18.68
CA LYS A 158 -12.35 8.56 17.53
C LYS A 158 -12.66 7.67 16.34
N THR A 159 -12.47 8.21 15.15
CA THR A 159 -12.69 7.52 13.89
C THR A 159 -11.38 7.00 13.33
N ALA A 160 -11.46 6.10 12.34
CA ALA A 160 -10.27 5.62 11.65
C ALA A 160 -9.47 6.76 10.98
N GLN A 161 -10.12 7.85 10.56
CA GLN A 161 -9.43 9.04 10.06
C GLN A 161 -8.62 9.75 11.16
N ASP A 162 -9.16 9.89 12.36
CA ASP A 162 -8.46 10.55 13.48
C ASP A 162 -7.20 9.76 13.86
N ILE A 163 -7.34 8.43 13.90
CA ILE A 163 -6.23 7.52 14.18
C ILE A 163 -5.19 7.58 13.06
N SER A 164 -5.61 7.49 11.78
CA SER A 164 -4.71 7.64 10.64
C SER A 164 -3.95 8.96 10.67
N PHE A 165 -4.62 10.06 11.00
CA PHE A 165 -3.98 11.36 11.13
C PHE A 165 -2.91 11.35 12.22
N ALA A 166 -3.23 10.87 13.42
CA ALA A 166 -2.30 10.80 14.53
C ALA A 166 -1.09 9.89 14.23
N ASN A 167 -1.34 8.70 13.68
CA ASN A 167 -0.29 7.74 13.33
C ASN A 167 0.66 8.30 12.26
N VAL A 168 0.11 8.84 11.16
CA VAL A 168 0.91 9.45 10.08
C VAL A 168 1.67 10.67 10.58
N GLN A 169 1.06 11.49 11.44
CA GLN A 169 1.73 12.62 12.07
C GLN A 169 2.90 12.15 12.97
N GLY A 170 2.70 11.10 13.77
CA GLY A 170 3.75 10.49 14.59
C GLY A 170 4.93 9.95 13.75
N LEU A 171 4.64 9.32 12.61
CA LEU A 171 5.66 8.89 11.65
C LEU A 171 6.49 10.07 11.14
N PHE A 172 5.85 11.15 10.67
CA PHE A 172 6.55 12.34 10.18
C PHE A 172 7.35 13.06 11.26
N GLN A 173 6.84 13.12 12.49
CA GLN A 173 7.56 13.68 13.63
C GLN A 173 8.81 12.85 13.95
N THR A 174 8.70 11.52 13.92
CA THR A 174 9.84 10.61 14.14
C THR A 174 10.91 10.79 13.06
N LEU A 175 10.52 10.89 11.79
CA LEU A 175 11.42 11.16 10.67
C LEU A 175 12.11 12.52 10.81
N SER A 176 11.37 13.55 11.22
CA SER A 176 11.90 14.91 11.41
C SER A 176 12.86 15.03 12.59
N ARG A 177 12.61 14.31 13.69
CA ARG A 177 13.53 14.24 14.84
C ARG A 177 14.84 13.56 14.46
N ARG A 178 14.78 12.44 13.71
CA ARG A 178 15.98 11.77 13.18
C ARG A 178 16.83 12.71 12.31
N ARG A 179 16.20 13.52 11.45
CA ARG A 179 16.89 14.56 10.67
C ARG A 179 17.62 15.55 11.55
N ARG A 180 16.96 16.10 12.59
CA ARG A 180 17.59 17.07 13.52
C ARG A 180 18.81 16.47 14.22
N ASN A 181 18.72 15.23 14.68
CA ASN A 181 19.84 14.56 15.34
C ASN A 181 21.03 14.28 14.39
N LEU A 182 20.77 14.12 13.07
CA LEU A 182 21.82 14.02 12.04
C LEU A 182 22.42 15.38 11.66
N SER A 183 21.68 16.48 11.82
CA SER A 183 22.09 17.84 11.43
C SER A 183 22.62 18.70 12.58
N THR A 184 22.63 18.22 13.83
CA THR A 184 23.16 18.99 14.96
C THR A 184 24.68 18.95 15.04
N SER A 185 25.29 19.88 14.31
CA SER A 185 26.52 20.58 14.73
C SER A 185 26.31 22.10 14.85
N LYS A 186 25.08 22.55 15.15
CA LYS A 186 24.76 23.88 15.72
C LYS A 186 23.29 23.97 16.18
N PRO A 187 23.00 24.69 17.27
CA PRO A 187 21.63 24.89 17.74
C PRO A 187 21.01 26.09 17.01
N GLU A 188 19.91 25.88 16.29
CA GLU A 188 19.08 26.97 15.79
C GLU A 188 17.87 27.17 16.69
N LYS A 189 17.64 28.42 17.08
CA LYS A 189 16.58 28.88 17.97
C LYS A 189 15.22 28.69 17.29
N GLU A 190 14.29 28.08 18.01
CA GLU A 190 12.89 27.96 17.63
C GLU A 190 12.29 29.37 17.46
N THR A 191 11.81 29.68 16.26
CA THR A 191 10.93 30.84 16.02
C THR A 191 9.63 30.33 15.40
N GLU A 192 8.57 31.01 15.81
CA GLU A 192 7.17 30.58 15.82
C GLU A 192 6.51 30.34 14.46
N LYS A 193 5.43 29.56 14.57
CA LYS A 193 4.40 29.19 13.59
C LYS A 193 4.09 30.28 12.56
N SER A 194 4.55 30.07 11.32
CA SER A 194 3.90 30.66 10.14
C SER A 194 2.97 29.64 9.49
N SER A 195 1.77 30.10 9.12
CA SER A 195 0.79 29.32 8.36
C SER A 195 1.38 28.95 7.00
N MET A 196 1.84 27.71 6.85
CA MET A 196 2.40 27.23 5.59
C MET A 196 1.30 26.83 4.61
N GLN A 197 0.82 27.79 3.82
CA GLN A 197 0.41 27.46 2.45
C GLN A 197 1.69 27.18 1.68
N ILE A 198 2.08 25.91 1.59
CA ILE A 198 3.22 25.48 0.77
C ILE A 198 2.78 25.59 -0.68
N ASP A 199 3.32 26.57 -1.42
CA ASP A 199 3.22 26.59 -2.88
C ASP A 199 4.00 25.41 -3.44
N LEU A 200 3.30 24.32 -3.74
CA LEU A 200 3.85 23.07 -4.26
C LEU A 200 4.64 23.26 -5.56
N LYS A 201 4.48 24.39 -6.28
CA LYS A 201 5.23 24.70 -7.49
C LYS A 201 6.71 25.05 -7.22
N SER A 202 7.08 25.33 -5.98
CA SER A 202 8.45 25.74 -5.61
C SER A 202 9.29 24.63 -4.95
N LEU A 203 8.76 23.42 -4.76
CA LEU A 203 9.55 22.31 -4.20
C LEU A 203 10.63 21.89 -5.21
N MET A 204 11.88 22.22 -4.91
CA MET A 204 13.02 21.75 -5.68
C MET A 204 13.34 20.31 -5.24
N ILE A 205 13.91 19.48 -6.13
CA ILE A 205 14.37 18.12 -5.77
C ILE A 205 15.31 18.13 -4.54
N LYS A 206 15.99 19.25 -4.29
CA LYS A 206 16.87 19.49 -3.13
C LYS A 206 16.11 19.61 -1.79
N ASP A 207 14.80 19.86 -1.82
CA ASP A 207 13.95 19.94 -0.64
C ASP A 207 13.43 18.55 -0.20
N LEU A 208 13.63 17.52 -1.03
CA LEU A 208 13.31 16.14 -0.69
C LEU A 208 14.24 15.60 0.38
N MET A 209 13.76 14.63 1.17
CA MET A 209 14.58 14.00 2.20
C MET A 209 15.83 13.34 1.60
N HIS A 210 17.00 13.86 1.96
CA HIS A 210 18.27 13.20 1.67
C HIS A 210 18.40 11.93 2.51
N LEU A 211 18.23 10.77 1.86
CA LEU A 211 18.39 9.47 2.49
C LEU A 211 19.85 9.02 2.36
N ASN A 212 20.69 9.43 3.33
CA ASN A 212 22.08 8.98 3.40
C ASN A 212 22.14 7.50 3.81
N GLY A 213 22.94 6.71 3.10
CA GLY A 213 23.08 5.27 3.38
C GLY A 213 21.89 4.41 2.95
N VAL A 214 20.89 4.98 2.27
CA VAL A 214 19.73 4.23 1.76
C VAL A 214 19.73 4.27 0.24
N SER A 215 19.67 3.10 -0.37
CA SER A 215 19.43 2.94 -1.81
C SER A 215 18.22 2.04 -2.03
N LEU A 216 17.39 2.44 -2.99
CA LEU A 216 16.22 1.70 -3.45
C LEU A 216 16.50 1.22 -4.87
N THR A 217 16.58 -0.09 -5.04
CA THR A 217 16.86 -0.71 -6.33
C THR A 217 15.61 -1.36 -6.88
N PHE A 218 15.22 -0.97 -8.10
CA PHE A 218 14.08 -1.54 -8.80
C PHE A 218 14.54 -2.68 -9.69
N LEU A 219 13.89 -3.83 -9.55
CA LEU A 219 14.12 -5.01 -10.36
C LEU A 219 12.88 -5.32 -11.21
N PRO A 220 13.03 -5.89 -12.42
CA PRO A 220 11.91 -6.40 -13.20
C PRO A 220 11.07 -7.39 -12.39
N LEU A 221 9.75 -7.44 -12.62
CA LEU A 221 8.82 -8.30 -11.88
C LEU A 221 9.22 -9.79 -11.89
N GLU A 222 9.75 -10.27 -13.01
CA GLU A 222 10.18 -11.67 -13.17
C GLU A 222 11.53 -11.99 -12.51
N SER A 223 12.15 -11.00 -11.84
CA SER A 223 13.51 -11.17 -11.32
C SER A 223 13.57 -12.11 -10.14
N VAL A 224 12.48 -12.26 -9.36
CA VAL A 224 12.47 -13.05 -8.11
C VAL A 224 13.01 -14.46 -8.34
N HIS A 225 12.58 -15.13 -9.43
CA HIS A 225 13.03 -16.48 -9.77
C HIS A 225 14.49 -16.55 -10.26
N LYS A 226 15.05 -15.42 -10.73
CA LYS A 226 16.42 -15.30 -11.25
C LYS A 226 17.40 -14.75 -10.20
N LEU A 227 16.92 -14.41 -8.99
CA LEU A 227 17.80 -13.94 -7.91
C LEU A 227 18.74 -15.03 -7.41
N PRO A 228 18.28 -16.29 -7.18
CA PRO A 228 19.15 -17.37 -6.71
C PRO A 228 20.31 -17.68 -7.66
N ASP A 229 20.11 -17.51 -8.97
CA ASP A 229 21.14 -17.76 -10.00
C ASP A 229 22.31 -16.75 -9.94
N LYS A 230 22.17 -15.65 -9.19
CA LYS A 230 23.16 -14.57 -9.15
C LYS A 230 23.92 -14.60 -7.83
N GLN A 231 25.20 -14.96 -7.90
CA GLN A 231 26.09 -15.05 -6.74
C GLN A 231 26.05 -13.81 -5.83
N LYS A 232 25.89 -12.60 -6.39
CA LYS A 232 25.81 -11.35 -5.62
C LYS A 232 24.62 -11.26 -4.66
N TYR A 233 23.59 -12.09 -4.85
CA TYR A 233 22.41 -12.14 -3.99
C TYR A 233 22.41 -13.36 -3.08
N SER A 234 23.41 -14.25 -3.17
CA SER A 234 23.56 -15.36 -2.25
C SER A 234 23.71 -14.82 -0.83
N HIS A 235 22.86 -15.30 0.08
CA HIS A 235 22.84 -14.89 1.49
C HIS A 235 22.80 -13.38 1.74
N PHE A 236 22.04 -12.65 0.91
CA PHE A 236 22.07 -11.19 0.88
C PHE A 236 20.92 -10.51 1.65
N PHE A 237 19.73 -11.09 1.64
CA PHE A 237 18.53 -10.41 2.17
C PHE A 237 18.26 -10.80 3.63
N ASN A 238 18.37 -9.84 4.55
CA ASN A 238 17.98 -10.04 5.97
C ASN A 238 16.47 -10.06 6.18
N PHE A 239 15.71 -9.43 5.29
CA PHE A 239 14.26 -9.34 5.39
C PHE A 239 13.65 -9.50 4.01
N ILE A 240 12.67 -10.40 3.89
CA ILE A 240 11.96 -10.67 2.65
C ILE A 240 10.47 -10.52 2.93
N TYR A 241 9.79 -9.69 2.14
CA TYR A 241 8.36 -9.44 2.27
C TYR A 241 7.62 -9.85 1.00
N PHE A 242 6.57 -10.65 1.15
CA PHE A 242 5.62 -10.94 0.08
C PHE A 242 4.25 -10.40 0.42
N SER A 243 3.70 -9.59 -0.48
CA SER A 243 2.31 -9.19 -0.40
C SER A 243 1.38 -10.33 -0.78
N VAL A 244 0.11 -10.20 -0.40
CA VAL A 244 -0.93 -11.21 -0.66
C VAL A 244 -1.06 -11.55 -2.16
N SER A 245 -0.84 -10.56 -3.04
CA SER A 245 -0.89 -10.73 -4.50
C SER A 245 0.33 -11.43 -5.08
N CYS A 246 1.46 -11.46 -4.36
CA CYS A 246 2.75 -11.92 -4.88
C CYS A 246 3.18 -13.28 -4.32
N LEU A 247 2.40 -13.90 -3.42
CA LEU A 247 2.77 -15.20 -2.82
C LEU A 247 3.09 -16.29 -3.85
N HIS A 248 2.45 -16.26 -5.03
CA HIS A 248 2.69 -17.22 -6.09
C HIS A 248 4.10 -17.15 -6.70
N GLN A 249 4.84 -16.06 -6.45
CA GLN A 249 6.22 -15.88 -6.90
C GLN A 249 7.24 -16.50 -5.93
N LEU A 250 6.81 -16.92 -4.73
CA LEU A 250 7.67 -17.62 -3.77
C LEU A 250 8.05 -19.00 -4.33
N GLY A 251 9.34 -19.18 -4.59
CA GLY A 251 9.91 -20.44 -5.06
C GLY A 251 10.79 -21.13 -4.01
N PRO A 252 11.04 -22.44 -4.14
CA PRO A 252 11.81 -23.22 -3.17
C PRO A 252 13.28 -22.76 -3.05
N MET A 253 13.82 -22.13 -4.09
CA MET A 253 15.21 -21.63 -4.10
C MET A 253 15.38 -20.27 -3.40
N LEU A 254 14.30 -19.68 -2.87
CA LEU A 254 14.38 -18.39 -2.19
C LEU A 254 15.30 -18.42 -0.96
N GLY A 255 15.38 -19.55 -0.25
CA GLY A 255 16.30 -19.70 0.89
C GLY A 255 17.77 -19.42 0.54
N GLN A 256 18.19 -19.61 -0.72
CA GLN A 256 19.58 -19.36 -1.13
C GLN A 256 19.99 -17.89 -1.11
N ILE A 257 19.01 -16.98 -1.24
CA ILE A 257 19.25 -15.53 -1.21
C ILE A 257 19.03 -14.93 0.18
N ALA A 258 18.50 -15.73 1.11
CA ALA A 258 18.26 -15.33 2.48
C ALA A 258 19.58 -15.28 3.25
N ALA A 259 19.87 -14.13 3.87
CA ALA A 259 21.01 -14.00 4.77
C ALA A 259 20.80 -14.88 6.02
N PRO A 260 21.86 -15.24 6.77
CA PRO A 260 21.71 -15.90 8.06
C PRO A 260 20.74 -15.12 8.97
N ASP A 261 19.85 -15.85 9.64
CA ASP A 261 18.79 -15.30 10.50
C ASP A 261 17.79 -14.39 9.76
N ALA A 262 17.65 -14.55 8.44
CA ALA A 262 16.68 -13.79 7.67
C ALA A 262 15.24 -14.05 8.12
N VAL A 263 14.44 -13.00 8.03
CA VAL A 263 13.00 -13.06 8.35
C VAL A 263 12.21 -12.96 7.05
N LEU A 264 11.32 -13.93 6.84
CA LEU A 264 10.33 -13.93 5.78
C LEU A 264 8.97 -13.50 6.36
N VAL A 265 8.39 -12.43 5.81
CA VAL A 265 7.06 -11.94 6.18
C VAL A 265 6.13 -12.08 4.98
N MET A 266 4.98 -12.70 5.20
CA MET A 266 3.98 -12.93 4.17
C MET A 266 2.66 -12.30 4.62
N GLU A 267 2.14 -11.38 3.82
CA GLU A 267 0.81 -10.80 4.02
C GLU A 267 -0.28 -11.86 3.75
N LEU A 268 -1.18 -12.01 4.71
CA LEU A 268 -2.30 -12.94 4.65
C LEU A 268 -3.56 -12.24 4.12
N ALA A 269 -4.52 -13.06 3.68
CA ALA A 269 -5.74 -12.58 3.04
C ALA A 269 -6.82 -12.07 4.01
N LYS A 270 -6.48 -11.77 5.27
CA LYS A 270 -7.45 -11.40 6.33
C LYS A 270 -8.39 -10.28 5.90
N TYR A 271 -7.90 -9.27 5.17
CA TYR A 271 -8.73 -8.14 4.77
C TYR A 271 -9.21 -8.20 3.32
N ILE A 272 -9.03 -9.33 2.61
CA ILE A 272 -9.69 -9.54 1.32
C ILE A 272 -11.14 -9.96 1.60
N LEU A 273 -12.03 -8.97 1.64
CA LEU A 273 -13.41 -9.13 2.08
C LEU A 273 -14.26 -10.08 1.23
N ASP A 274 -13.84 -10.39 0.00
CA ASP A 274 -14.57 -11.33 -0.86
C ASP A 274 -14.28 -12.80 -0.55
N LEU A 275 -13.29 -13.07 0.32
CA LEU A 275 -12.99 -14.42 0.77
C LEU A 275 -13.84 -14.81 1.97
N ASN A 276 -14.20 -16.09 2.02
CA ASN A 276 -14.79 -16.70 3.21
C ASN A 276 -13.69 -17.25 4.15
N LYS A 277 -14.08 -17.65 5.36
CA LYS A 277 -13.15 -18.15 6.39
C LYS A 277 -12.33 -19.37 5.93
N GLU A 278 -12.92 -20.26 5.13
CA GLU A 278 -12.24 -21.45 4.63
C GLU A 278 -11.18 -21.10 3.59
N GLN A 279 -11.49 -20.16 2.69
CA GLN A 279 -10.55 -19.64 1.69
C GLN A 279 -9.39 -18.89 2.36
N GLU A 280 -9.68 -18.07 3.37
CA GLU A 280 -8.65 -17.39 4.17
C GLU A 280 -7.72 -18.40 4.85
N ALA A 281 -8.28 -19.41 5.53
CA ALA A 281 -7.49 -20.45 6.18
C ALA A 281 -6.70 -21.30 5.18
N GLY A 282 -7.29 -21.61 4.02
CA GLY A 282 -6.61 -22.31 2.92
C GLY A 282 -5.43 -21.51 2.37
N PHE A 283 -5.59 -20.20 2.24
CA PHE A 283 -4.52 -19.30 1.82
C PHE A 283 -3.38 -19.27 2.84
N ALA A 284 -3.67 -19.17 4.14
CA ALA A 284 -2.66 -19.20 5.20
C ALA A 284 -1.88 -20.54 5.22
N LYS A 285 -2.58 -21.67 5.06
CA LYS A 285 -1.94 -22.99 4.93
C LYS A 285 -1.02 -23.08 3.71
N LYS A 286 -1.47 -22.53 2.57
CA LYS A 286 -0.65 -22.47 1.35
C LYS A 286 0.59 -21.61 1.56
N ALA A 287 0.47 -20.45 2.21
CA ALA A 287 1.59 -19.59 2.54
C ALA A 287 2.64 -20.32 3.40
N ALA A 288 2.19 -20.99 4.47
CA ALA A 288 3.07 -21.79 5.34
C ALA A 288 3.76 -22.94 4.59
N SER A 289 3.04 -23.64 3.70
CA SER A 289 3.62 -24.70 2.86
C SER A 289 4.72 -24.18 1.93
N LEU A 290 4.49 -23.04 1.28
CA LEU A 290 5.48 -22.41 0.39
C LEU A 290 6.71 -21.92 1.18
N ALA A 291 6.51 -21.34 2.36
CA ALA A 291 7.61 -20.93 3.24
C ALA A 291 8.46 -22.14 3.66
N LEU A 292 7.82 -23.25 4.04
CA LEU A 292 8.50 -24.49 4.40
C LEU A 292 9.33 -25.06 3.24
N GLN A 293 8.77 -25.08 2.04
CA GLN A 293 9.49 -25.51 0.82
C GLN A 293 10.69 -24.61 0.49
N ALA A 294 10.67 -23.34 0.92
CA ALA A 294 11.75 -22.39 0.74
C ALA A 294 12.79 -22.41 1.87
N GLY A 295 12.66 -23.33 2.85
CA GLY A 295 13.60 -23.47 3.97
C GLY A 295 13.30 -22.58 5.18
N PHE A 296 12.07 -22.08 5.30
CA PHE A 296 11.64 -21.25 6.42
C PHE A 296 10.65 -21.98 7.32
N GLU A 297 10.74 -21.77 8.63
CA GLU A 297 9.80 -22.30 9.62
C GLU A 297 8.99 -21.18 10.27
N ALA A 298 7.76 -21.50 10.69
CA ALA A 298 6.88 -20.51 11.31
C ALA A 298 7.48 -20.02 12.63
N ARG A 299 7.56 -18.69 12.78
CA ARG A 299 7.91 -18.10 14.07
C ARG A 299 6.71 -18.28 14.99
N HIS A 300 6.86 -19.03 16.07
CA HIS A 300 5.85 -19.12 17.12
C HIS A 300 6.00 -17.94 18.08
N ASP A 301 5.70 -16.74 17.63
CA ASP A 301 5.45 -15.61 18.52
C ASP A 301 3.99 -15.65 18.99
N GLY A 302 3.77 -15.63 20.32
CA GLY A 302 2.45 -15.75 20.95
C GLY A 302 1.44 -14.65 20.61
N SER A 303 1.71 -13.80 19.61
CA SER A 303 0.75 -12.88 19.01
C SER A 303 0.36 -13.40 17.63
N SER A 304 -0.74 -14.16 17.54
CA SER A 304 -1.37 -14.46 16.24
C SER A 304 -1.98 -13.16 15.73
N ASN A 305 -1.18 -12.34 15.04
CA ASN A 305 -1.73 -11.28 14.24
C ASN A 305 -2.01 -11.88 12.85
N ASP A 306 -3.24 -12.37 12.66
CA ASP A 306 -3.69 -13.06 11.44
C ASP A 306 -3.59 -12.22 10.14
N VAL A 307 -3.04 -11.00 10.21
CA VAL A 307 -2.74 -10.14 9.06
C VAL A 307 -1.46 -10.59 8.34
N HIS A 308 -0.44 -11.04 9.08
CA HIS A 308 0.84 -11.45 8.51
C HIS A 308 1.31 -12.75 9.15
N ALA A 309 1.95 -13.61 8.35
CA ALA A 309 2.71 -14.75 8.85
C ALA A 309 4.20 -14.43 8.82
N ILE A 310 4.88 -14.68 9.94
CA ILE A 310 6.32 -14.45 10.10
C ILE A 310 7.03 -15.80 10.16
N PHE A 311 8.08 -15.95 9.37
CA PHE A 311 8.89 -17.15 9.29
C PHE A 311 10.38 -16.81 9.45
N VAL A 312 11.14 -17.74 9.99
CA VAL A 312 12.59 -17.64 10.18
C VAL A 312 13.29 -18.77 9.44
N GLU A 313 14.53 -18.54 9.01
CA GLU A 313 15.32 -19.58 8.34
C GLU A 313 15.51 -20.80 9.26
N GLN A 314 15.33 -22.00 8.71
CA GLN A 314 15.57 -23.24 9.45
C GLN A 314 17.03 -23.34 9.86
N LYS A 315 17.29 -23.48 11.16
CA LYS A 315 18.61 -23.83 11.66
C LYS A 315 18.89 -25.28 11.28
N LYS A 316 19.85 -25.48 10.38
CA LYS A 316 20.39 -26.80 10.05
C LYS A 316 21.18 -27.38 11.23
#